data_AF-A0A972AEE5-F1
#
_entry.id   AF-A0A972AEE5-F1
#
_cell.length_a   1.000
_cell.length_b   1.000
_cell.length_c   1.000
_cell.angle_alpha   90.00
_cell.angle_beta   90.00
_cell.angle_gamma   90.00
#
_symmetry.space_group_name_H-M   'P 1'
#
loop_
_entity.id
_entity.type
_entity.pdbx_description
1 polymer ?
#
loop_
_entity_poly.entity_id
_entity_poly.type
_entity_poly.pdbx_seq_one_letter_code
_entity_poly.pdbx_strand_id
1 'polypeptide(L)'
;MITPIKLETHLNRFCTFYELNNKAIPEALFKTKSEKPDLSNIHYPLPARKDDYTCYAVTDDGALWLGADNGVARYFPKAERKDDIVLHFSAPRYLYDNNVKAIMADGNAVWVLTETGAVRIEMRPLSPREKANILLEETLKYVDRRGMVSQKKLQVPRDLDSIVSYGHSDNDGCFTAGFAIGEILHYAVLKREKGEDDPETQRIRKIATRASEACLLLMNISGRGNGFVARSYLTPDEPVPDDGLFYRKSGGKAVCLETRASKKRGIAGLEIDASTPVPDRFAALYRERGYSDDGIVYKGDTSSDEMTLHFLHLYFAHKFLAPGDPELGELIKSSIKATMKHIIDHGNELHECDGKPTTWAKWSLEYFNSPFGWSDACLNAGQILMYLLVTMEITGEQGIWREHYDKLVSLGYADLTTKHHERFYQISLMMNLDCAEELMYGDNMLATATFWGLLMLEKDKELRKKYKKGFESWRGEIAREYNPGYDFPFKLVCPDAELDPERIKTWFYRFHHSRLAAGVSMTKRFDIPVRKRRGGYLEISALCPPDETFIAKYDRNPRQFRDEDSGGVMCVESCYVYTFAYWIGIYYGLISD
;
A
#
# COMPACT_ATOMS: atom_id res chain seq x y z
N MET A 1 9.42 23.27 -16.99
CA MET A 1 9.50 22.95 -15.55
C MET A 1 8.09 22.72 -15.04
N ILE A 2 7.84 21.67 -14.27
CA ILE A 2 6.53 21.42 -13.64
C ILE A 2 6.40 22.40 -12.47
N THR A 3 5.29 23.14 -12.39
CA THR A 3 5.00 23.97 -11.22
C THR A 3 4.50 23.05 -10.10
N PRO A 4 5.18 22.99 -8.94
CA PRO A 4 4.79 22.10 -7.86
C PRO A 4 3.44 22.51 -7.27
N ILE A 5 2.64 21.52 -6.89
CA ILE A 5 1.43 21.74 -6.09
C ILE A 5 1.90 22.02 -4.65
N LYS A 6 1.69 23.25 -4.19
CA LYS A 6 2.02 23.64 -2.82
C LYS A 6 1.05 22.99 -1.84
N LEU A 7 1.58 22.17 -0.94
CA LEU A 7 0.90 21.66 0.22
C LEU A 7 1.15 22.60 1.40
N GLU A 8 0.24 22.60 2.37
CA GLU A 8 0.25 23.55 3.49
C GLU A 8 -0.11 22.79 4.77
N THR A 9 0.22 23.37 5.91
CA THR A 9 -0.25 22.88 7.20
C THR A 9 -1.76 22.90 7.25
N HIS A 10 -2.38 21.75 7.56
CA HIS A 10 -3.84 21.59 7.52
C HIS A 10 -4.38 21.01 8.82
N LEU A 11 -5.65 21.26 9.13
CA LEU A 11 -6.31 20.69 10.30
C LEU A 11 -6.52 19.18 10.15
N ASN A 12 -6.06 18.41 11.12
CA ASN A 12 -6.13 16.96 11.18
C ASN A 12 -6.88 16.52 12.45
N ARG A 13 -7.51 15.34 12.38
CA ARG A 13 -8.40 14.80 13.41
C ARG A 13 -7.60 14.05 14.47
N PHE A 14 -7.57 14.54 15.71
CA PHE A 14 -6.97 13.83 16.85
C PHE A 14 -8.07 13.39 17.81
N CYS A 15 -8.13 12.09 18.10
CA CYS A 15 -9.11 11.51 19.01
C CYS A 15 -8.43 10.89 20.22
N THR A 16 -8.94 11.17 21.41
CA THR A 16 -8.55 10.49 22.66
C THR A 16 -9.75 9.78 23.24
N PHE A 17 -9.61 8.48 23.49
CA PHE A 17 -10.70 7.57 23.88
C PHE A 17 -10.68 7.32 25.39
N TYR A 18 -11.86 7.37 26.01
CA TYR A 18 -12.07 7.17 27.43
C TYR A 18 -13.23 6.19 27.70
N GLU A 19 -12.99 5.18 28.51
CA GLU A 19 -14.07 4.36 29.09
C GLU A 19 -14.97 5.20 29.99
N LEU A 20 -16.27 4.88 30.07
CA LEU A 20 -17.27 5.70 30.77
C LEU A 20 -16.98 5.97 32.25
N ASN A 21 -16.21 5.10 32.90
CA ASN A 21 -15.81 5.24 34.31
C ASN A 21 -14.54 6.09 34.51
N ASN A 22 -13.92 6.57 33.43
CA ASN A 22 -12.67 7.31 33.49
C ASN A 22 -12.89 8.72 34.05
N LYS A 23 -12.16 9.05 35.13
CA LYS A 23 -12.27 10.34 35.84
C LYS A 23 -11.79 11.55 35.03
N ALA A 24 -11.09 11.34 33.92
CA ALA A 24 -10.70 12.41 33.02
C ALA A 24 -11.89 12.97 32.20
N ILE A 25 -13.00 12.22 32.11
CA ILE A 25 -14.22 12.69 31.45
C ILE A 25 -14.85 13.79 32.31
N PRO A 26 -15.13 14.98 31.77
CA PRO A 26 -15.79 16.04 32.53
C PRO A 26 -17.18 15.61 33.01
N GLU A 27 -17.49 15.77 34.30
CA GLU A 27 -18.81 15.44 34.85
C GLU A 27 -19.96 16.19 34.13
N ALA A 28 -19.67 17.39 33.62
CA ALA A 28 -20.61 18.20 32.86
C ALA A 28 -21.08 17.51 31.56
N LEU A 29 -20.25 16.66 30.95
CA LEU A 29 -20.63 15.92 29.74
C LEU A 29 -21.83 15.01 29.99
N PHE A 30 -21.83 14.26 31.11
CA PHE A 30 -22.94 13.38 31.50
C PHE A 30 -24.22 14.14 31.85
N LYS A 31 -24.10 15.42 32.21
CA LYS A 31 -25.22 16.31 32.56
C LYS A 31 -25.69 17.15 31.36
N THR A 32 -24.97 17.09 30.23
CA THR A 32 -25.29 17.85 29.02
C THR A 32 -26.60 17.31 28.45
N LYS A 33 -27.61 18.19 28.34
CA LYS A 33 -28.91 17.81 27.80
C LYS A 33 -28.82 17.63 26.29
N SER A 34 -29.38 16.53 25.80
CA SER A 34 -29.61 16.34 24.37
C SER A 34 -30.66 17.35 23.90
N GLU A 35 -30.25 18.32 23.08
CA GLU A 35 -31.13 19.30 22.45
C GLU A 35 -31.06 19.16 20.93
N LYS A 36 -32.22 19.05 20.29
CA LYS A 36 -32.29 18.96 18.84
C LYS A 36 -31.86 20.30 18.22
N PRO A 37 -30.84 20.31 17.33
CA PRO A 37 -30.37 21.54 16.71
C PRO A 37 -31.38 22.10 15.69
N ASP A 38 -31.47 23.42 15.57
CA ASP A 38 -32.14 24.06 14.44
C ASP A 38 -31.23 24.08 13.21
N LEU A 39 -31.55 23.23 12.23
CA LEU A 39 -30.80 23.06 10.99
C LEU A 39 -31.53 23.64 9.77
N SER A 40 -32.56 24.47 9.98
CA SER A 40 -33.37 25.05 8.91
C SER A 40 -32.53 25.86 7.90
N ASN A 41 -31.53 26.60 8.39
CA ASN A 41 -30.65 27.45 7.59
C ASN A 41 -29.43 26.73 6.98
N ILE A 42 -29.27 25.43 7.22
CA ILE A 42 -28.15 24.66 6.67
C ILE A 42 -28.59 23.99 5.38
N HIS A 43 -28.17 24.52 4.24
CA HIS A 43 -28.52 23.96 2.93
C HIS A 43 -27.54 22.90 2.42
N TYR A 44 -26.40 22.72 3.11
CA TYR A 44 -25.39 21.74 2.75
C TYR A 44 -25.86 20.31 3.11
N PRO A 45 -25.57 19.28 2.29
CA PRO A 45 -25.84 17.89 2.64
C PRO A 45 -25.07 17.48 3.90
N LEU A 46 -25.76 16.91 4.89
CA LEU A 46 -25.16 16.42 6.12
C LEU A 46 -25.14 14.88 6.13
N PRO A 47 -24.17 14.24 6.83
CA PRO A 47 -24.04 12.79 6.88
C PRO A 47 -25.29 12.04 7.37
N ALA A 48 -26.09 12.63 8.25
CA ALA A 48 -27.40 12.12 8.67
C ALA A 48 -28.52 13.01 8.14
N ARG A 49 -29.77 12.53 8.18
CA ARG A 49 -30.90 13.43 7.92
C ARG A 49 -30.95 14.46 9.04
N LYS A 50 -31.37 15.68 8.70
CA LYS A 50 -31.46 16.78 9.68
C LYS A 50 -32.26 16.41 10.92
N ASP A 51 -33.33 15.64 10.74
CA ASP A 51 -34.20 15.21 11.84
C ASP A 51 -33.61 14.15 12.76
N ASP A 52 -32.56 13.47 12.32
CA ASP A 52 -31.88 12.39 13.05
C ASP A 52 -30.85 12.94 14.06
N TYR A 53 -30.44 14.20 13.94
CA TYR A 53 -29.54 14.84 14.90
C TYR A 53 -30.27 15.14 16.22
N THR A 54 -29.69 14.71 17.34
CA THR A 54 -30.33 14.76 18.67
C THR A 54 -29.62 15.69 19.65
N CYS A 55 -28.35 16.00 19.41
CA CYS A 55 -27.55 16.89 20.24
C CYS A 55 -26.55 17.67 19.40
N TYR A 56 -26.08 18.80 19.91
CA TYR A 56 -25.09 19.64 19.24
C TYR A 56 -24.22 20.42 20.22
N ALA A 57 -23.09 20.91 19.73
CA ALA A 57 -22.28 21.92 20.39
C ALA A 57 -21.71 22.90 19.35
N VAL A 58 -21.40 24.12 19.79
CA VAL A 58 -20.69 25.11 18.97
C VAL A 58 -19.35 25.39 19.64
N THR A 59 -18.26 25.19 18.91
CA THR A 59 -16.90 25.49 19.39
C THR A 59 -16.55 26.97 19.25
N ASP A 60 -15.48 27.43 19.90
CA ASP A 60 -15.11 28.85 19.94
C ASP A 60 -14.80 29.45 18.55
N ASP A 61 -14.33 28.63 17.61
CA ASP A 61 -14.14 28.98 16.20
C ASP A 61 -15.47 29.17 15.42
N GLY A 62 -16.59 28.82 16.03
CA GLY A 62 -17.93 28.86 15.44
C GLY A 62 -18.29 27.63 14.59
N ALA A 63 -17.55 26.52 14.69
CA ALA A 63 -17.94 25.26 14.06
C ALA A 63 -19.09 24.59 14.83
N LEU A 64 -20.07 24.10 14.08
CA LEU A 64 -21.23 23.39 14.62
C LEU A 64 -20.96 21.89 14.58
N TRP A 65 -20.99 21.24 15.74
CA TRP A 65 -20.83 19.80 15.89
C TRP A 65 -22.19 19.18 16.20
N LEU A 66 -22.58 18.15 15.47
CA LEU A 66 -23.91 17.55 15.47
C LEU A 66 -23.81 16.05 15.73
N GLY A 67 -24.53 15.55 16.73
CA GLY A 67 -24.56 14.12 17.09
C GLY A 67 -25.84 13.44 16.65
N ALA A 68 -25.71 12.25 16.05
CA ALA A 68 -26.79 11.37 15.62
C ALA A 68 -26.48 9.90 15.96
N ASP A 69 -27.32 8.96 15.50
CA ASP A 69 -27.10 7.51 15.64
C ASP A 69 -26.13 6.89 14.61
N ASN A 70 -25.60 7.72 13.69
CA ASN A 70 -24.60 7.38 12.69
C ASN A 70 -23.25 8.10 12.92
N GLY A 71 -23.04 8.66 14.11
CA GLY A 71 -21.83 9.37 14.50
C GLY A 71 -21.99 10.88 14.60
N VAL A 72 -20.89 11.61 14.37
CA VAL A 72 -20.79 13.06 14.53
C VAL A 72 -20.51 13.74 13.20
N ALA A 73 -21.21 14.84 12.91
CA ALA A 73 -20.89 15.73 11.81
C ALA A 73 -20.35 17.06 12.34
N ARG A 74 -19.26 17.57 11.75
CA ARG A 74 -18.78 18.95 11.98
C ARG A 74 -19.12 19.78 10.74
N TYR A 75 -19.91 20.83 10.91
CA TYR A 75 -20.25 21.81 9.89
C TYR A 75 -19.52 23.14 10.18
N PHE A 76 -18.68 23.57 9.24
CA PHE A 76 -17.91 24.82 9.34
C PHE A 76 -17.98 25.59 8.01
N PRO A 77 -18.98 26.46 7.80
CA PRO A 77 -19.20 27.14 6.53
C PRO A 77 -18.12 28.15 6.15
N LYS A 78 -17.24 28.52 7.11
CA LYS A 78 -16.10 29.42 6.89
C LYS A 78 -14.84 28.69 6.41
N ALA A 79 -14.89 27.36 6.24
CA ALA A 79 -13.76 26.61 5.71
C ALA A 79 -13.38 27.11 4.31
N GLU A 80 -12.09 27.33 4.07
CA GLU A 80 -11.59 27.79 2.77
C GLU A 80 -11.80 26.75 1.66
N ARG A 81 -11.68 25.46 2.03
CA ARG A 81 -11.81 24.33 1.12
C ARG A 81 -13.19 23.68 1.28
N LYS A 82 -13.82 23.33 0.16
CA LYS A 82 -15.15 22.70 0.13
C LYS A 82 -15.19 21.39 0.92
N ASP A 83 -14.14 20.59 0.83
CA ASP A 83 -14.06 19.29 1.51
C ASP A 83 -14.00 19.42 3.04
N ASP A 84 -13.68 20.61 3.57
CA ASP A 84 -13.57 20.87 5.01
C ASP A 84 -14.81 21.58 5.59
N ILE A 85 -15.82 21.89 4.75
CA ILE A 85 -17.10 22.47 5.19
C ILE A 85 -17.88 21.47 6.04
N VAL A 86 -17.89 20.19 5.63
CA VAL A 86 -18.53 19.10 6.37
C VAL A 86 -17.54 17.97 6.57
N LEU A 87 -17.36 17.56 7.81
CA LEU A 87 -16.58 16.38 8.19
C LEU A 87 -17.49 15.37 8.88
N HIS A 88 -17.30 14.09 8.60
CA HIS A 88 -17.99 13.00 9.31
C HIS A 88 -17.04 12.18 10.16
N PHE A 89 -17.41 11.96 11.42
CA PHE A 89 -16.68 11.14 12.39
C PHE A 89 -17.56 9.97 12.79
N SER A 90 -17.16 8.76 12.44
CA SER A 90 -17.93 7.55 12.72
C SER A 90 -17.04 6.35 13.01
N ALA A 91 -17.70 5.33 13.54
CA ALA A 91 -17.21 3.98 13.79
C ALA A 91 -15.95 3.97 14.66
N PRO A 92 -15.27 2.81 14.82
CA PRO A 92 -14.07 2.74 15.63
C PRO A 92 -12.93 3.65 15.17
N ARG A 93 -12.95 4.25 13.98
CA ARG A 93 -11.96 5.26 13.59
C ARG A 93 -11.95 6.46 14.54
N TYR A 94 -13.12 7.00 14.88
CA TYR A 94 -13.23 8.24 15.64
C TYR A 94 -14.06 8.13 16.91
N LEU A 95 -14.89 7.10 17.06
CA LEU A 95 -15.83 6.92 18.16
C LEU A 95 -15.72 5.50 18.76
N TYR A 96 -16.26 5.27 19.96
CA TYR A 96 -16.44 3.90 20.49
C TYR A 96 -17.57 3.18 19.75
N ASP A 97 -18.67 3.89 19.56
CA ASP A 97 -19.82 3.47 18.76
C ASP A 97 -20.48 4.70 18.12
N ASN A 98 -21.41 4.49 17.20
CA ASN A 98 -22.04 5.58 16.45
C ASN A 98 -23.20 6.27 17.18
N ASN A 99 -23.66 5.77 18.32
CA ASN A 99 -24.84 6.30 19.00
C ASN A 99 -24.45 7.47 19.91
N VAL A 100 -24.43 8.67 19.36
CA VAL A 100 -24.04 9.88 20.10
C VAL A 100 -25.17 10.29 21.06
N LYS A 101 -24.82 10.50 22.34
CA LYS A 101 -25.73 10.87 23.42
C LYS A 101 -25.62 12.34 23.81
N ALA A 102 -24.40 12.88 23.79
CA ALA A 102 -24.14 14.28 24.09
C ALA A 102 -22.85 14.74 23.42
N ILE A 103 -22.81 16.03 23.08
CA ILE A 103 -21.60 16.73 22.64
C ILE A 103 -21.45 17.96 23.51
N MET A 104 -20.24 18.21 23.99
CA MET A 104 -19.89 19.40 24.79
C MET A 104 -18.65 20.05 24.20
N ALA A 105 -18.70 21.36 23.93
CA ALA A 105 -17.54 22.12 23.48
C ALA A 105 -16.49 22.24 24.60
N ASP A 106 -15.23 22.22 24.22
CA ASP A 106 -14.05 22.41 25.07
C ASP A 106 -13.05 23.29 24.28
N GLY A 107 -13.33 24.59 24.23
CA GLY A 107 -12.67 25.53 23.33
C GLY A 107 -12.95 25.19 21.86
N ASN A 108 -11.90 24.90 21.10
CA ASN A 108 -11.99 24.41 19.72
C ASN A 108 -12.09 22.87 19.60
N ALA A 109 -12.05 22.17 20.73
CA ALA A 109 -12.26 20.72 20.81
C ALA A 109 -13.71 20.40 21.18
N VAL A 110 -14.08 19.13 21.06
CA VAL A 110 -15.35 18.63 21.59
C VAL A 110 -15.14 17.35 22.40
N TRP A 111 -15.91 17.22 23.47
CA TRP A 111 -16.18 15.95 24.11
C TRP A 111 -17.45 15.35 23.51
N VAL A 112 -17.37 14.07 23.13
CA VAL A 112 -18.48 13.29 22.56
C VAL A 112 -18.73 12.11 23.48
N LEU A 113 -19.94 12.03 24.02
CA LEU A 113 -20.42 10.86 24.76
C LEU A 113 -21.20 9.95 23.80
N THR A 114 -20.83 8.68 23.71
CA THR A 114 -21.56 7.65 22.97
C THR A 114 -22.20 6.66 23.96
N GLU A 115 -22.90 5.63 23.48
CA GLU A 115 -23.49 4.60 24.35
C GLU A 115 -22.41 3.85 25.16
N THR A 116 -21.26 3.61 24.54
CA THR A 116 -20.23 2.70 25.09
C THR A 116 -18.94 3.39 25.56
N GLY A 117 -18.79 4.70 25.37
CA GLY A 117 -17.60 5.43 25.79
C GLY A 117 -17.68 6.93 25.56
N ALA A 118 -16.61 7.64 25.89
CA ALA A 118 -16.45 9.05 25.57
C ALA A 118 -15.17 9.27 24.75
N VAL A 119 -15.20 10.26 23.86
CA VAL A 119 -14.06 10.64 23.04
C VAL A 119 -13.88 12.15 23.08
N ARG A 120 -12.64 12.61 23.27
CA ARG A 120 -12.26 13.99 23.02
C ARG A 120 -11.72 14.11 21.59
N ILE A 121 -12.32 14.97 20.78
CA ILE A 121 -11.94 15.21 19.38
C ILE A 121 -11.35 16.61 19.26
N GLU A 122 -10.15 16.70 18.69
CA GLU A 122 -9.41 17.93 18.47
C GLU A 122 -9.00 18.03 17.00
N MET A 123 -9.25 19.20 16.39
CA MET A 123 -8.72 19.51 15.06
C MET A 123 -7.41 20.29 15.24
N ARG A 124 -6.26 19.67 14.93
CA ARG A 124 -4.94 20.28 15.14
C ARG A 124 -4.20 20.49 13.81
N PRO A 125 -3.48 21.61 13.63
CA PRO A 125 -2.64 21.82 12.47
C PRO A 125 -1.54 20.76 12.40
N LEU A 126 -1.32 20.18 11.23
CA LEU A 126 -0.25 19.23 10.96
C LEU A 126 0.22 19.41 9.51
N SER A 127 1.51 19.61 9.30
CA SER A 127 2.08 19.68 7.95
C SER A 127 2.16 18.28 7.32
N PRO A 128 2.14 18.18 5.97
CA PRO A 128 2.35 16.92 5.28
C PRO A 128 3.66 16.21 5.64
N ARG A 129 4.75 16.95 5.90
CA ARG A 129 6.05 16.42 6.33
C ARG A 129 6.01 15.86 7.74
N GLU A 130 5.42 16.60 8.69
CA GLU A 130 5.23 16.09 10.06
C GLU A 130 4.36 14.83 10.05
N LYS A 131 3.33 14.79 9.20
CA LYS A 131 2.50 13.59 9.02
C LYS A 131 3.31 12.42 8.45
N ALA A 132 4.16 12.64 7.44
CA ALA A 132 5.05 11.61 6.91
C ALA A 132 5.94 11.02 8.03
N ASN A 133 6.49 11.89 8.88
CA ASN A 133 7.35 11.49 9.98
C ASN A 133 6.59 10.69 11.05
N ILE A 134 5.41 11.14 11.49
CA ILE A 134 4.57 10.41 12.46
C ILE A 134 4.25 9.00 11.95
N LEU A 135 3.85 8.90 10.68
CA LEU A 135 3.49 7.64 10.05
C LEU A 135 4.70 6.70 9.91
N LEU A 136 5.88 7.24 9.59
CA LEU A 136 7.13 6.50 9.57
C LEU A 136 7.47 5.94 10.95
N GLU A 137 7.44 6.78 12.01
CA GLU A 137 7.73 6.33 13.38
C GLU A 137 6.75 5.25 13.86
N GLU A 138 5.45 5.39 13.55
CA GLU A 138 4.45 4.36 13.87
C GLU A 138 4.78 3.03 13.18
N THR A 139 5.16 3.07 11.90
CA THR A 139 5.54 1.88 11.13
C THR A 139 6.80 1.22 11.70
N LEU A 140 7.84 1.99 11.99
CA LEU A 140 9.10 1.47 12.52
C LEU A 140 8.92 0.87 13.92
N LYS A 141 8.07 1.48 14.75
CA LYS A 141 7.84 1.01 16.12
C LYS A 141 6.92 -0.23 16.16
N TYR A 142 5.85 -0.24 15.38
CA TYR A 142 4.74 -1.18 15.57
C TYR A 142 4.57 -2.19 14.42
N VAL A 143 5.15 -1.93 13.25
CA VAL A 143 4.96 -2.78 12.06
C VAL A 143 6.25 -3.48 11.63
N ASP A 144 7.43 -2.84 11.75
CA ASP A 144 8.72 -3.41 11.34
C ASP A 144 8.93 -4.79 11.99
N ARG A 145 8.95 -5.80 11.13
CA ARG A 145 9.31 -7.17 11.43
C ARG A 145 10.60 -7.51 10.70
N ARG A 146 11.73 -7.13 11.30
CA ARG A 146 13.06 -7.43 10.76
C ARG A 146 13.27 -6.81 9.37
N GLY A 147 12.81 -5.57 9.21
CA GLY A 147 12.85 -4.80 7.96
C GLY A 147 11.64 -4.98 7.05
N MET A 148 10.75 -5.96 7.31
CA MET A 148 9.49 -6.11 6.58
C MET A 148 8.37 -5.29 7.21
N VAL A 149 7.62 -4.55 6.39
CA VAL A 149 6.61 -3.59 6.86
C VAL A 149 5.27 -3.73 6.11
N SER A 150 4.58 -4.87 6.27
CA SER A 150 3.22 -5.03 5.73
C SER A 150 2.15 -4.55 6.72
N GLN A 151 1.94 -5.31 7.80
CA GLN A 151 0.93 -5.06 8.83
C GLN A 151 1.27 -5.84 10.10
N LYS A 152 0.69 -5.42 11.24
CA LYS A 152 0.84 -6.12 12.52
C LYS A 152 -0.50 -6.22 13.25
N LYS A 153 -0.78 -7.40 13.81
CA LYS A 153 -1.94 -7.60 14.68
C LYS A 153 -1.65 -7.11 16.09
N LEU A 154 -2.70 -6.69 16.79
CA LEU A 154 -2.69 -6.27 18.19
C LEU A 154 -3.41 -7.33 19.04
N GLN A 155 -3.02 -7.46 20.30
CA GLN A 155 -3.69 -8.32 21.28
C GLN A 155 -4.85 -7.59 21.97
N VAL A 156 -4.73 -6.27 22.12
CA VAL A 156 -5.71 -5.40 22.77
C VAL A 156 -6.18 -4.33 21.77
N PRO A 157 -7.50 -4.11 21.64
CA PRO A 157 -8.03 -3.08 20.76
C PRO A 157 -7.42 -1.70 21.00
N ARG A 158 -6.94 -1.05 19.93
CA ARG A 158 -6.35 0.30 19.90
C ARG A 158 -5.01 0.46 20.63
N ASP A 159 -4.56 -0.56 21.35
CA ASP A 159 -3.29 -0.52 22.06
C ASP A 159 -2.17 -0.97 21.12
N LEU A 160 -1.49 0.02 20.53
CA LEU A 160 -0.37 -0.23 19.62
C LEU A 160 0.80 -0.92 20.34
N ASP A 161 0.97 -0.77 21.66
CA ASP A 161 2.03 -1.45 22.40
C ASP A 161 1.70 -2.95 22.65
N SER A 162 0.48 -3.39 22.33
CA SER A 162 0.04 -4.79 22.44
C SER A 162 0.30 -5.64 21.18
N ILE A 163 1.35 -5.35 20.40
CA ILE A 163 1.65 -6.07 19.16
C ILE A 163 1.76 -7.59 19.38
N VAL A 164 1.17 -8.37 18.48
CA VAL A 164 1.41 -9.80 18.38
C VAL A 164 2.84 -9.99 17.86
N SER A 165 3.68 -10.74 18.57
CA SER A 165 5.12 -10.85 18.26
C SER A 165 5.40 -11.42 16.86
N TYR A 166 4.53 -12.28 16.34
CA TYR A 166 4.60 -12.87 15.00
C TYR A 166 3.61 -12.21 14.02
N GLY A 167 3.70 -12.57 12.75
CA GLY A 167 2.74 -12.15 11.73
C GLY A 167 3.42 -11.89 10.39
N HIS A 168 3.02 -12.65 9.37
CA HIS A 168 3.44 -12.43 8.00
C HIS A 168 2.23 -12.04 7.14
N SER A 169 2.52 -11.57 5.94
CA SER A 169 1.54 -11.32 4.89
C SER A 169 2.02 -11.95 3.59
N ASP A 170 1.07 -12.32 2.73
CA ASP A 170 1.36 -12.77 1.36
C ASP A 170 2.09 -11.72 0.53
N ASN A 171 1.95 -10.45 0.89
CA ASN A 171 2.53 -9.35 0.13
C ASN A 171 3.60 -8.61 0.95
N ASP A 172 4.24 -9.31 1.90
CA ASP A 172 5.32 -8.75 2.74
C ASP A 172 6.41 -8.13 1.86
N GLY A 173 6.94 -8.87 0.88
CA GLY A 173 7.97 -8.35 -0.03
C GLY A 173 7.47 -7.18 -0.87
N CYS A 174 6.28 -7.29 -1.43
CA CYS A 174 5.72 -6.25 -2.31
C CYS A 174 5.52 -4.90 -1.60
N PHE A 175 4.88 -4.91 -0.42
CA PHE A 175 4.64 -3.68 0.35
C PHE A 175 5.93 -3.10 0.94
N THR A 176 6.85 -3.98 1.35
CA THR A 176 8.18 -3.55 1.83
C THR A 176 9.01 -2.91 0.71
N ALA A 177 8.92 -3.42 -0.51
CA ALA A 177 9.57 -2.81 -1.68
C ALA A 177 8.98 -1.43 -2.02
N GLY A 178 7.66 -1.26 -1.91
CA GLY A 178 7.02 0.05 -2.01
C GLY A 178 7.51 1.03 -0.93
N PHE A 179 7.57 0.58 0.33
CA PHE A 179 8.17 1.36 1.43
C PHE A 179 9.62 1.74 1.15
N ALA A 180 10.44 0.79 0.69
CA ALA A 180 11.83 1.02 0.36
C ALA A 180 11.98 2.11 -0.72
N ILE A 181 11.18 2.09 -1.80
CA ILE A 181 11.21 3.16 -2.82
C ILE A 181 10.93 4.54 -2.19
N GLY A 182 9.91 4.63 -1.33
CA GLY A 182 9.55 5.87 -0.63
C GLY A 182 10.72 6.40 0.22
N GLU A 183 11.29 5.55 1.08
CA GLU A 183 12.37 5.96 1.98
C GLU A 183 13.73 6.14 1.26
N ILE A 184 13.97 5.48 0.12
CA ILE A 184 15.12 5.77 -0.74
C ILE A 184 15.03 7.19 -1.29
N LEU A 185 13.84 7.59 -1.74
CA LEU A 185 13.62 8.96 -2.24
C LEU A 185 13.62 9.98 -1.11
N HIS A 186 13.14 9.62 0.08
CA HIS A 186 13.30 10.43 1.30
C HIS A 186 14.79 10.69 1.58
N TYR A 187 15.63 9.65 1.59
CA TYR A 187 17.08 9.80 1.73
C TYR A 187 17.65 10.71 0.65
N ALA A 188 17.22 10.54 -0.60
CA ALA A 188 17.71 11.35 -1.71
C ALA A 188 17.29 12.83 -1.61
N VAL A 189 16.12 13.12 -1.03
CA VAL A 189 15.67 14.48 -0.69
C VAL A 189 16.55 15.07 0.41
N LEU A 190 16.69 14.39 1.54
CA LEU A 190 17.50 14.90 2.66
C LEU A 190 18.96 15.07 2.29
N LYS A 191 19.52 14.17 1.47
CA LYS A 191 20.87 14.33 0.91
C LYS A 191 21.03 15.61 0.10
N ARG A 192 20.01 16.03 -0.66
CA ARG A 192 20.02 17.30 -1.40
C ARG A 192 19.85 18.51 -0.48
N GLU A 193 18.99 18.40 0.53
CA GLU A 193 18.65 19.52 1.43
C GLU A 193 19.72 19.77 2.50
N LYS A 194 20.27 18.70 3.08
CA LYS A 194 21.11 18.73 4.30
C LYS A 194 22.51 18.17 4.10
N GLY A 195 22.75 17.43 3.02
CA GLY A 195 24.02 16.76 2.74
C GLY A 195 24.06 15.32 3.24
N GLU A 196 25.01 14.54 2.73
CA GLU A 196 25.07 13.10 3.00
C GLU A 196 25.40 12.77 4.46
N ASP A 197 26.27 13.54 5.10
CA ASP A 197 26.76 13.25 6.47
C ASP A 197 25.81 13.74 7.58
N ASP A 198 24.69 14.37 7.22
CA ASP A 198 23.68 14.82 8.18
C ASP A 198 23.08 13.60 8.95
N PRO A 199 22.94 13.65 10.29
CA PRO A 199 22.47 12.52 11.08
C PRO A 199 21.08 12.00 10.69
N GLU A 200 20.17 12.89 10.28
CA GLU A 200 18.85 12.50 9.82
C GLU A 200 18.93 11.81 8.45
N THR A 201 19.71 12.37 7.54
CA THR A 201 20.00 11.77 6.22
C THR A 201 20.55 10.35 6.37
N GLN A 202 21.53 10.15 7.27
CA GLN A 202 22.11 8.85 7.57
C GLN A 202 21.11 7.89 8.23
N ARG A 203 20.22 8.41 9.09
CA ARG A 203 19.14 7.61 9.70
C ARG A 203 18.18 7.08 8.62
N ILE A 204 17.70 7.95 7.74
CA ILE A 204 16.79 7.55 6.66
C ILE A 204 17.48 6.60 5.68
N ARG A 205 18.76 6.83 5.36
CA ARG A 205 19.55 5.87 4.58
C ARG A 205 19.55 4.48 5.19
N LYS A 206 19.77 4.36 6.51
CA LYS A 206 19.73 3.07 7.22
C LYS A 206 18.36 2.40 7.17
N ILE A 207 17.28 3.16 7.31
CA ILE A 207 15.91 2.65 7.20
C ILE A 207 15.64 2.10 5.79
N ALA A 208 15.99 2.89 4.77
CA ALA A 208 15.84 2.51 3.36
C ALA A 208 16.69 1.28 2.99
N THR A 209 17.94 1.22 3.47
CA THR A 209 18.83 0.07 3.29
C THR A 209 18.26 -1.18 3.95
N ARG A 210 17.80 -1.09 5.20
CA ARG A 210 17.22 -2.23 5.95
C ARG A 210 15.99 -2.81 5.25
N ALA A 211 15.10 -1.97 4.73
CA ALA A 211 13.94 -2.43 3.97
C ALA A 211 14.34 -3.12 2.65
N SER A 212 15.36 -2.58 1.96
CA SER A 212 15.91 -3.19 0.74
C SER A 212 16.58 -4.54 1.03
N GLU A 213 17.33 -4.65 2.14
CA GLU A 213 17.93 -5.90 2.62
C GLU A 213 16.89 -6.95 2.98
N ALA A 214 15.73 -6.54 3.53
CA ALA A 214 14.63 -7.47 3.80
C ALA A 214 14.01 -8.03 2.50
N CYS A 215 13.88 -7.21 1.45
CA CYS A 215 13.43 -7.69 0.13
C CYS A 215 14.47 -8.61 -0.52
N LEU A 216 15.76 -8.24 -0.45
CA LEU A 216 16.87 -9.06 -0.95
C LEU A 216 17.03 -10.38 -0.17
N LEU A 217 16.72 -10.37 1.14
CA LEU A 217 16.67 -11.59 1.93
C LEU A 217 15.65 -12.56 1.32
N LEU A 218 14.45 -12.12 0.93
CA LEU A 218 13.46 -12.99 0.29
C LEU A 218 13.95 -13.60 -1.03
N MET A 219 14.80 -12.89 -1.78
CA MET A 219 15.41 -13.41 -3.01
C MET A 219 16.47 -14.49 -2.75
N ASN A 220 16.95 -14.64 -1.51
CA ASN A 220 18.07 -15.51 -1.16
C ASN A 220 17.74 -16.53 -0.05
N ILE A 221 16.70 -16.31 0.75
CA ILE A 221 16.40 -17.05 1.99
C ILE A 221 16.09 -18.52 1.74
N SER A 222 15.60 -18.85 0.55
CA SER A 222 15.27 -20.22 0.16
C SER A 222 16.50 -21.14 0.19
N GLY A 223 17.71 -20.59 0.02
CA GLY A 223 18.95 -21.35 -0.04
C GLY A 223 19.07 -22.28 -1.26
N ARG A 224 18.16 -22.18 -2.23
CA ARG A 224 18.10 -23.07 -3.40
C ARG A 224 19.15 -22.77 -4.47
N GLY A 225 19.81 -21.61 -4.40
CA GLY A 225 20.83 -21.18 -5.36
C GLY A 225 20.35 -21.00 -6.80
N ASN A 226 19.05 -21.10 -7.05
CA ASN A 226 18.47 -21.15 -8.39
C ASN A 226 17.71 -19.88 -8.77
N GLY A 227 17.78 -18.81 -7.96
CA GLY A 227 17.10 -17.54 -8.20
C GLY A 227 15.63 -17.46 -7.80
N PHE A 228 15.07 -18.51 -7.18
CA PHE A 228 13.69 -18.48 -6.67
C PHE A 228 13.55 -17.50 -5.50
N VAL A 229 12.56 -16.62 -5.59
CA VAL A 229 12.24 -15.62 -4.57
C VAL A 229 11.11 -16.11 -3.68
N ALA A 230 11.31 -16.10 -2.36
CA ALA A 230 10.29 -16.43 -1.37
C ALA A 230 9.31 -15.26 -1.16
N ARG A 231 8.11 -15.58 -0.68
CA ARG A 231 7.00 -14.64 -0.47
C ARG A 231 7.03 -13.95 0.89
N SER A 232 7.53 -14.68 1.88
CA SER A 232 7.81 -14.20 3.25
C SER A 232 8.68 -15.25 3.96
N TYR A 233 9.04 -15.00 5.21
CA TYR A 233 9.68 -15.97 6.08
C TYR A 233 9.23 -15.83 7.53
N LEU A 234 9.46 -16.89 8.31
CA LEU A 234 9.15 -17.05 9.71
C LEU A 234 10.39 -17.56 10.45
N THR A 235 10.58 -17.12 11.69
CA THR A 235 11.57 -17.69 12.60
C THR A 235 11.01 -18.96 13.27
N PRO A 236 11.88 -19.85 13.81
CA PRO A 236 11.46 -21.15 14.35
C PRO A 236 10.39 -21.10 15.46
N ASP A 237 10.28 -19.97 16.15
CA ASP A 237 9.35 -19.70 17.24
C ASP A 237 8.01 -19.12 16.79
N GLU A 238 7.89 -18.73 15.52
CA GLU A 238 6.65 -18.21 14.95
C GLU A 238 5.74 -19.37 14.49
N PRO A 239 4.41 -19.25 14.70
CA PRO A 239 3.48 -20.25 14.20
C PRO A 239 3.44 -20.23 12.67
N VAL A 240 3.49 -21.41 12.05
CA VAL A 240 3.28 -21.58 10.62
C VAL A 240 1.78 -21.69 10.34
N PRO A 241 1.17 -20.76 9.60
CA PRO A 241 -0.25 -20.84 9.28
C PRO A 241 -0.53 -21.79 8.11
N ASP A 242 -1.80 -22.14 7.95
CA ASP A 242 -2.29 -23.01 6.88
C ASP A 242 -2.83 -22.19 5.68
N ASP A 243 -1.94 -21.39 5.08
CA ASP A 243 -2.28 -20.42 4.02
C ASP A 243 -1.29 -20.36 2.84
N GLY A 244 -0.57 -21.44 2.55
CA GLY A 244 0.32 -21.48 1.39
C GLY A 244 1.33 -22.62 1.45
N LEU A 245 2.40 -22.51 0.65
CA LEU A 245 3.50 -23.45 0.66
C LEU A 245 4.57 -22.93 1.62
N PHE A 246 4.95 -23.73 2.61
CA PHE A 246 5.98 -23.36 3.58
C PHE A 246 7.08 -24.40 3.59
N TYR A 247 8.32 -23.97 3.76
CA TYR A 247 9.50 -24.83 3.69
C TYR A 247 10.40 -24.55 4.88
N ARG A 248 10.64 -25.55 5.71
CA ARG A 248 11.52 -25.42 6.89
C ARG A 248 12.93 -25.88 6.55
N LYS A 249 13.91 -25.01 6.78
CA LYS A 249 15.34 -25.29 6.57
C LYS A 249 15.91 -26.15 7.70
N SER A 250 16.79 -27.10 7.37
CA SER A 250 17.57 -27.89 8.32
C SER A 250 18.75 -28.56 7.61
N GLY A 251 19.98 -28.31 8.07
CA GLY A 251 21.17 -29.05 7.62
C GLY A 251 21.45 -28.94 6.11
N GLY A 252 21.25 -27.75 5.53
CA GLY A 252 21.44 -27.51 4.09
C GLY A 252 20.30 -28.04 3.20
N LYS A 253 19.19 -28.47 3.79
CA LYS A 253 17.97 -28.91 3.10
C LYS A 253 16.79 -28.06 3.53
N ALA A 254 15.70 -28.09 2.77
CA ALA A 254 14.42 -27.56 3.19
C ALA A 254 13.30 -28.59 2.96
N VAL A 255 12.39 -28.73 3.91
CA VAL A 255 11.27 -29.67 3.84
C VAL A 255 9.96 -28.90 3.69
N CYS A 256 9.18 -29.22 2.65
CA CYS A 256 7.84 -28.66 2.44
C CYS A 256 6.91 -29.13 3.56
N LEU A 257 6.39 -28.18 4.34
CA LEU A 257 5.51 -28.43 5.46
C LEU A 257 4.10 -28.82 4.99
N GLU A 258 3.40 -29.55 5.85
CA GLU A 258 2.04 -29.97 5.58
C GLU A 258 1.06 -28.80 5.75
N THR A 259 0.45 -28.38 4.64
CA THR A 259 -0.63 -27.41 4.55
C THR A 259 -1.69 -27.90 3.57
N ARG A 260 -2.86 -27.28 3.53
CA ARG A 260 -3.88 -27.54 2.51
C ARG A 260 -3.31 -27.36 1.09
N ALA A 261 -2.46 -26.35 0.88
CA ALA A 261 -1.85 -26.08 -0.40
C ALA A 261 -0.83 -27.16 -0.79
N SER A 262 0.08 -27.57 0.11
CA SER A 262 1.09 -28.59 -0.20
C SER A 262 0.48 -29.98 -0.38
N LYS A 263 -0.58 -30.31 0.39
CA LYS A 263 -1.39 -31.53 0.17
C LYS A 263 -2.06 -31.54 -1.20
N LYS A 264 -2.73 -30.45 -1.58
CA LYS A 264 -3.38 -30.33 -2.90
C LYS A 264 -2.38 -30.46 -4.04
N ARG A 265 -1.16 -29.94 -3.85
CA ARG A 265 -0.08 -29.98 -4.84
C ARG A 265 0.70 -31.30 -4.83
N GLY A 266 0.50 -32.15 -3.82
CA GLY A 266 1.15 -33.46 -3.68
C GLY A 266 2.61 -33.40 -3.27
N ILE A 267 3.03 -32.33 -2.58
CA ILE A 267 4.44 -32.04 -2.25
C ILE A 267 4.70 -31.92 -0.73
N ALA A 268 3.71 -32.21 0.11
CA ALA A 268 3.91 -32.25 1.55
C ALA A 268 5.01 -33.27 1.92
N GLY A 269 5.98 -32.86 2.73
CA GLY A 269 7.15 -33.66 3.09
C GLY A 269 8.26 -33.72 2.03
N LEU A 270 8.10 -33.06 0.87
CA LEU A 270 9.14 -32.98 -0.14
C LEU A 270 10.37 -32.29 0.42
N GLU A 271 11.51 -32.97 0.36
CA GLU A 271 12.82 -32.44 0.74
C GLU A 271 13.53 -31.90 -0.50
N ILE A 272 14.10 -30.71 -0.38
CA ILE A 272 14.82 -30.03 -1.46
C ILE A 272 16.16 -29.50 -0.98
N ASP A 273 17.09 -29.30 -1.91
CA ASP A 273 18.35 -28.65 -1.62
C ASP A 273 18.13 -27.19 -1.19
N ALA A 274 18.77 -26.81 -0.09
CA ALA A 274 18.79 -25.46 0.45
C ALA A 274 20.20 -25.11 0.97
N SER A 275 21.22 -25.68 0.34
CA SER A 275 22.62 -25.61 0.79
C SER A 275 23.34 -24.34 0.36
N THR A 276 22.76 -23.55 -0.54
CA THR A 276 23.34 -22.26 -0.94
C THR A 276 23.26 -21.29 0.25
N PRO A 277 24.39 -20.73 0.70
CA PRO A 277 24.41 -19.82 1.84
C PRO A 277 23.58 -18.57 1.57
N VAL A 278 22.76 -18.16 2.56
CA VAL A 278 22.18 -16.82 2.58
C VAL A 278 23.32 -15.82 2.85
N PRO A 279 23.48 -14.75 2.06
CA PRO A 279 24.51 -13.74 2.33
C PRO A 279 24.46 -13.23 3.78
N ASP A 280 25.59 -13.21 4.46
CA ASP A 280 25.67 -12.91 5.90
C ASP A 280 25.01 -11.57 6.26
N ARG A 281 25.16 -10.58 5.38
CA ARG A 281 24.53 -9.26 5.48
C ARG A 281 23.01 -9.33 5.57
N PHE A 282 22.36 -10.15 4.76
CA PHE A 282 20.90 -10.32 4.79
C PHE A 282 20.49 -11.22 5.96
N ALA A 283 21.29 -12.23 6.25
CA ALA A 283 21.05 -13.15 7.34
C ALA A 283 21.10 -12.47 8.73
N ALA A 284 21.82 -11.34 8.85
CA ALA A 284 21.84 -10.51 10.06
C ALA A 284 20.43 -10.17 10.57
N LEU A 285 19.45 -9.97 9.68
CA LEU A 285 18.06 -9.65 10.03
C LEU A 285 17.39 -10.69 10.95
N TYR A 286 17.81 -11.97 10.90
CA TYR A 286 17.37 -13.00 11.85
C TYR A 286 18.48 -13.48 12.79
N ARG A 287 19.76 -13.45 12.38
CA ARG A 287 20.88 -13.90 13.21
C ARG A 287 21.15 -13.00 14.41
N GLU A 288 20.95 -11.69 14.29
CA GLU A 288 21.05 -10.77 15.44
C GLU A 288 19.98 -11.02 16.51
N ARG A 289 18.91 -11.75 16.16
CA ARG A 289 17.87 -12.21 17.09
C ARG A 289 18.18 -13.60 17.70
N GLY A 290 19.33 -14.18 17.37
CA GLY A 290 19.78 -15.47 17.90
C GLY A 290 19.33 -16.70 17.09
N TYR A 291 18.72 -16.51 15.92
CA TYR A 291 18.36 -17.64 15.05
C TYR A 291 19.51 -18.00 14.10
N SER A 292 19.68 -19.29 13.80
CA SER A 292 20.51 -19.74 12.69
C SER A 292 19.68 -19.87 11.42
N ASP A 293 20.30 -20.31 10.32
CA ASP A 293 19.57 -20.71 9.11
C ASP A 293 18.68 -21.93 9.33
N ASP A 294 19.04 -22.79 10.28
CA ASP A 294 18.26 -23.97 10.63
C ASP A 294 16.99 -23.57 11.39
N GLY A 295 15.88 -24.19 11.01
CA GLY A 295 14.56 -23.92 11.55
C GLY A 295 13.84 -22.72 10.94
N ILE A 296 14.53 -21.86 10.17
CA ILE A 296 13.88 -20.79 9.39
C ILE A 296 12.87 -21.43 8.43
N VAL A 297 11.68 -20.87 8.38
CA VAL A 297 10.62 -21.30 7.46
C VAL A 297 10.40 -20.20 6.43
N TYR A 298 10.54 -20.48 5.14
CA TYR A 298 10.15 -19.53 4.10
C TYR A 298 8.82 -19.93 3.46
N LYS A 299 8.07 -18.93 2.99
CA LYS A 299 6.84 -19.12 2.24
C LYS A 299 7.14 -19.08 0.74
N GLY A 300 6.65 -20.06 0.00
CA GLY A 300 6.75 -20.15 -1.45
C GLY A 300 5.55 -19.53 -2.18
N ASP A 301 5.33 -19.97 -3.42
CA ASP A 301 4.23 -19.51 -4.30
C ASP A 301 4.14 -17.98 -4.47
N THR A 302 5.30 -17.36 -4.73
CA THR A 302 5.45 -15.91 -4.89
C THR A 302 4.74 -15.37 -6.14
N SER A 303 4.10 -14.22 -6.01
CA SER A 303 3.25 -13.62 -7.03
C SER A 303 3.99 -12.58 -7.90
N SER A 304 3.42 -12.21 -9.05
CA SER A 304 4.01 -11.28 -10.02
C SER A 304 4.11 -9.84 -9.52
N ASP A 305 3.20 -9.43 -8.63
CA ASP A 305 3.22 -8.14 -7.94
C ASP A 305 4.46 -7.95 -7.08
N GLU A 306 4.83 -8.98 -6.32
CA GLU A 306 6.06 -8.98 -5.54
C GLU A 306 7.30 -8.87 -6.44
N MET A 307 7.34 -9.62 -7.54
CA MET A 307 8.45 -9.53 -8.49
C MET A 307 8.53 -8.14 -9.11
N THR A 308 7.42 -7.54 -9.52
CA THR A 308 7.45 -6.22 -10.14
C THR A 308 8.00 -5.15 -9.21
N LEU A 309 7.52 -5.12 -7.97
CA LEU A 309 7.99 -4.15 -7.00
C LEU A 309 9.43 -4.47 -6.56
N HIS A 310 9.83 -5.74 -6.52
CA HIS A 310 11.22 -6.11 -6.30
C HIS A 310 12.14 -5.53 -7.39
N PHE A 311 11.86 -5.77 -8.67
CA PHE A 311 12.70 -5.22 -9.75
C PHE A 311 12.73 -3.69 -9.72
N LEU A 312 11.57 -3.03 -9.57
CA LEU A 312 11.55 -1.57 -9.53
C LEU A 312 12.31 -1.00 -8.30
N HIS A 313 12.13 -1.56 -7.09
CA HIS A 313 12.85 -1.04 -5.92
C HIS A 313 14.35 -1.26 -6.05
N LEU A 314 14.80 -2.38 -6.62
CA LEU A 314 16.23 -2.64 -6.81
C LEU A 314 16.87 -1.65 -7.77
N TYR A 315 16.14 -1.14 -8.77
CA TYR A 315 16.61 -0.02 -9.59
C TYR A 315 16.92 1.21 -8.71
N PHE A 316 15.98 1.60 -7.84
CA PHE A 316 16.18 2.74 -6.93
C PHE A 316 17.29 2.46 -5.91
N ALA A 317 17.32 1.28 -5.30
CA ALA A 317 18.34 0.89 -4.32
C ALA A 317 19.75 0.91 -4.93
N HIS A 318 19.91 0.33 -6.12
CA HIS A 318 21.19 0.37 -6.83
C HIS A 318 21.59 1.80 -7.20
N LYS A 319 20.64 2.62 -7.66
CA LYS A 319 20.93 4.00 -8.07
C LYS A 319 21.32 4.93 -6.92
N PHE A 320 20.69 4.78 -5.75
CA PHE A 320 20.82 5.75 -4.66
C PHE A 320 21.62 5.24 -3.46
N LEU A 321 21.56 3.94 -3.15
CA LEU A 321 22.24 3.35 -1.99
C LEU A 321 23.60 2.78 -2.36
N ALA A 322 23.70 2.06 -3.49
CA ALA A 322 24.94 1.37 -3.88
C ALA A 322 26.17 2.29 -4.11
N PRO A 323 26.06 3.55 -4.60
CA PRO A 323 27.23 4.41 -4.75
C PRO A 323 28.01 4.64 -3.44
N GLY A 324 27.31 4.65 -2.30
CA GLY A 324 27.93 4.76 -0.98
C GLY A 324 28.11 3.41 -0.27
N ASP A 325 27.76 2.31 -0.92
CA ASP A 325 27.76 0.96 -0.35
C ASP A 325 27.97 -0.07 -1.48
N PRO A 326 29.23 -0.36 -1.86
CA PRO A 326 29.52 -1.26 -2.98
C PRO A 326 29.10 -2.72 -2.74
N GLU A 327 29.08 -3.19 -1.48
CA GLU A 327 28.75 -4.57 -1.13
C GLU A 327 27.27 -4.91 -1.40
N LEU A 328 26.33 -4.27 -0.71
CA LEU A 328 25.42 -3.37 -1.43
C LEU A 328 25.01 -3.72 -2.86
N GLY A 329 25.60 -2.93 -3.77
CA GLY A 329 25.40 -3.03 -5.20
C GLY A 329 25.72 -4.41 -5.78
N GLU A 330 26.77 -5.09 -5.32
CA GLU A 330 27.11 -6.42 -5.83
C GLU A 330 26.10 -7.50 -5.40
N LEU A 331 25.56 -7.43 -4.19
CA LEU A 331 24.49 -8.32 -3.75
C LEU A 331 23.17 -8.07 -4.50
N ILE A 332 22.87 -6.80 -4.84
CA ILE A 332 21.73 -6.46 -5.70
C ILE A 332 21.92 -7.07 -7.10
N LYS A 333 23.09 -6.88 -7.71
CA LYS A 333 23.41 -7.41 -9.05
C LYS A 333 23.33 -8.94 -9.09
N SER A 334 23.89 -9.63 -8.12
CA SER A 334 23.87 -11.11 -8.09
C SER A 334 22.44 -11.64 -7.92
N SER A 335 21.67 -11.06 -6.99
CA SER A 335 20.27 -11.47 -6.73
C SER A 335 19.38 -11.26 -7.95
N ILE A 336 19.45 -10.08 -8.60
CA ILE A 336 18.60 -9.79 -9.76
C ILE A 336 18.96 -10.65 -10.98
N LYS A 337 20.25 -10.95 -11.18
CA LYS A 337 20.71 -11.86 -12.24
C LYS A 337 20.21 -13.28 -12.01
N ALA A 338 20.32 -13.78 -10.78
CA ALA A 338 19.85 -15.13 -10.44
C ALA A 338 18.34 -15.27 -10.69
N THR A 339 17.54 -14.32 -10.21
CA THR A 339 16.09 -14.33 -10.40
C THR A 339 15.68 -14.15 -11.87
N MET A 340 16.29 -13.22 -12.61
CA MET A 340 15.98 -13.06 -14.03
C MET A 340 16.36 -14.32 -14.83
N LYS A 341 17.51 -14.94 -14.51
CA LYS A 341 17.92 -16.21 -15.12
C LYS A 341 16.92 -17.32 -14.82
N HIS A 342 16.47 -17.43 -13.57
CA HIS A 342 15.42 -18.38 -13.19
C HIS A 342 14.19 -18.24 -14.08
N ILE A 343 13.68 -17.02 -14.24
CA ILE A 343 12.49 -16.75 -15.04
C ILE A 343 12.70 -17.17 -16.50
N ILE A 344 13.85 -16.86 -17.10
CA ILE A 344 14.16 -17.21 -18.50
C ILE A 344 14.31 -18.72 -18.67
N ASP A 345 15.06 -19.38 -17.78
CA ASP A 345 15.33 -20.82 -17.84
C ASP A 345 14.04 -21.64 -17.73
N HIS A 346 13.02 -21.12 -17.04
CA HIS A 346 11.72 -21.75 -16.86
C HIS A 346 10.64 -21.18 -17.80
N GLY A 347 11.03 -20.70 -18.99
CA GLY A 347 10.08 -20.36 -20.05
C GLY A 347 9.26 -19.10 -19.79
N ASN A 348 9.84 -18.12 -19.08
CA ASN A 348 9.21 -16.87 -18.64
C ASN A 348 8.24 -17.05 -17.47
N GLU A 349 8.56 -17.90 -16.51
CA GLU A 349 7.74 -18.13 -15.32
C GLU A 349 8.63 -18.30 -14.09
N LEU A 350 8.13 -17.91 -12.92
CA LEU A 350 8.78 -18.27 -11.65
C LEU A 350 8.33 -19.68 -11.29
N HIS A 351 9.25 -20.64 -11.20
CA HIS A 351 8.95 -22.04 -10.94
C HIS A 351 9.26 -22.43 -9.50
N GLU A 352 8.35 -23.19 -8.93
CA GLU A 352 8.53 -23.75 -7.61
C GLU A 352 9.41 -25.00 -7.60
N CYS A 353 9.69 -25.53 -6.41
CA CYS A 353 10.56 -26.68 -6.23
C CYS A 353 10.04 -27.99 -6.85
N ASP A 354 8.76 -28.04 -7.24
CA ASP A 354 8.14 -29.17 -7.92
C ASP A 354 8.15 -29.04 -9.46
N GLY A 355 8.85 -28.03 -9.99
CA GLY A 355 9.00 -27.80 -11.43
C GLY A 355 7.73 -27.24 -12.10
N LYS A 356 6.78 -26.70 -11.32
CA LYS A 356 5.58 -26.03 -11.83
C LYS A 356 5.63 -24.55 -11.51
N PRO A 357 5.00 -23.69 -12.32
CA PRO A 357 4.96 -22.25 -12.05
C PRO A 357 4.28 -21.93 -10.71
N THR A 358 4.60 -20.76 -10.15
CA THR A 358 3.75 -20.17 -9.10
C THR A 358 2.39 -19.77 -9.67
N THR A 359 1.46 -19.47 -8.78
CA THR A 359 0.07 -19.18 -9.15
C THR A 359 -0.05 -17.98 -10.11
N TRP A 360 0.76 -16.93 -9.94
CA TRP A 360 0.59 -15.66 -10.68
C TRP A 360 1.83 -15.14 -11.42
N ALA A 361 3.04 -15.60 -11.07
CA ALA A 361 4.28 -15.15 -11.71
C ALA A 361 4.53 -15.89 -13.04
N LYS A 362 3.65 -15.63 -14.02
CA LYS A 362 3.63 -16.27 -15.34
C LYS A 362 3.63 -15.23 -16.45
N TRP A 363 4.63 -15.31 -17.32
CA TRP A 363 4.85 -14.42 -18.46
C TRP A 363 5.05 -15.19 -19.77
N SER A 364 4.68 -16.47 -19.80
CA SER A 364 4.82 -17.37 -20.95
C SER A 364 3.72 -17.12 -21.99
N LEU A 365 4.05 -17.41 -23.26
CA LEU A 365 3.03 -17.43 -24.33
C LEU A 365 1.97 -18.50 -24.09
N GLU A 366 2.31 -19.61 -23.46
CA GLU A 366 1.34 -20.65 -23.09
C GLU A 366 0.27 -20.08 -22.15
N TYR A 367 0.70 -19.38 -21.08
CA TYR A 367 -0.23 -18.73 -20.18
C TYR A 367 -1.07 -17.66 -20.87
N PHE A 368 -0.44 -16.81 -21.69
CA PHE A 368 -1.13 -15.71 -22.39
C PHE A 368 -2.17 -16.17 -23.40
N ASN A 369 -2.08 -17.43 -23.89
CA ASN A 369 -3.06 -18.03 -24.78
C ASN A 369 -4.12 -18.87 -24.04
N SER A 370 -4.06 -18.93 -22.71
CA SER A 370 -5.12 -19.55 -21.90
C SER A 370 -6.29 -18.58 -21.67
N PRO A 371 -7.51 -19.08 -21.38
CA PRO A 371 -8.66 -18.23 -21.06
C PRO A 371 -8.42 -17.26 -19.91
N PHE A 372 -7.64 -17.67 -18.91
CA PHE A 372 -7.30 -16.83 -17.75
C PHE A 372 -6.20 -15.82 -18.09
N GLY A 373 -5.11 -16.26 -18.72
CA GLY A 373 -3.97 -15.38 -18.99
C GLY A 373 -4.17 -14.42 -20.17
N TRP A 374 -5.27 -14.52 -20.91
CA TRP A 374 -5.55 -13.64 -22.06
C TRP A 374 -5.61 -12.17 -21.68
N SER A 375 -6.34 -11.80 -20.62
CA SER A 375 -6.39 -10.42 -20.11
C SER A 375 -5.07 -10.02 -19.45
N ASP A 376 -4.52 -10.90 -18.63
CA ASP A 376 -3.29 -10.66 -17.86
C ASP A 376 -2.09 -10.37 -18.76
N ALA A 377 -2.06 -10.96 -19.97
CA ALA A 377 -1.01 -10.78 -20.96
C ALA A 377 -0.67 -9.30 -21.23
N CYS A 378 -1.66 -8.40 -21.12
CA CYS A 378 -1.43 -6.96 -21.32
C CYS A 378 -0.51 -6.34 -20.27
N LEU A 379 -0.68 -6.71 -19.00
CA LEU A 379 0.15 -6.24 -17.91
C LEU A 379 1.43 -7.06 -17.80
N ASN A 380 1.29 -8.39 -17.81
CA ASN A 380 2.38 -9.34 -17.63
C ASN A 380 3.44 -9.18 -18.73
N ALA A 381 3.05 -8.92 -19.99
CA ALA A 381 4.04 -8.63 -21.04
C ALA A 381 4.90 -7.40 -20.69
N GLY A 382 4.30 -6.36 -20.14
CA GLY A 382 5.02 -5.18 -19.67
C GLY A 382 5.96 -5.49 -18.50
N GLN A 383 5.51 -6.32 -17.55
CA GLN A 383 6.30 -6.70 -16.36
C GLN A 383 7.64 -7.33 -16.76
N ILE A 384 7.63 -8.42 -17.55
CA ILE A 384 8.88 -9.10 -17.91
C ILE A 384 9.81 -8.22 -18.77
N LEU A 385 9.25 -7.36 -19.63
CA LEU A 385 10.04 -6.38 -20.38
C LEU A 385 10.70 -5.36 -19.43
N MET A 386 9.98 -4.90 -18.41
CA MET A 386 10.51 -4.03 -17.35
C MET A 386 11.66 -4.72 -16.61
N TYR A 387 11.49 -5.99 -16.25
CA TYR A 387 12.48 -6.75 -15.49
C TYR A 387 13.81 -6.82 -16.23
N LEU A 388 13.77 -7.16 -17.52
CA LEU A 388 14.96 -7.23 -18.37
C LEU A 388 15.66 -5.87 -18.50
N LEU A 389 14.90 -4.78 -18.68
CA LEU A 389 15.48 -3.43 -18.73
C LEU A 389 16.16 -3.06 -17.41
N VAL A 390 15.52 -3.35 -16.27
CA VAL A 390 16.10 -3.12 -14.94
C VAL A 390 17.37 -3.96 -14.75
N THR A 391 17.34 -5.25 -15.08
CA THR A 391 18.53 -6.12 -14.99
C THR A 391 19.68 -5.56 -15.80
N MET A 392 19.44 -5.14 -17.04
CA MET A 392 20.47 -4.54 -17.89
C MET A 392 21.00 -3.22 -17.33
N GLU A 393 20.13 -2.36 -16.78
CA GLU A 393 20.53 -1.08 -16.19
C GLU A 393 21.38 -1.26 -14.92
N ILE A 394 21.01 -2.19 -14.03
CA ILE A 394 21.73 -2.45 -12.78
C ILE A 394 23.08 -3.13 -13.04
N THR A 395 23.11 -4.10 -13.95
CA THR A 395 24.31 -4.91 -14.19
C THR A 395 25.26 -4.28 -15.20
N GLY A 396 24.75 -3.43 -16.10
CA GLY A 396 25.47 -2.96 -17.28
C GLY A 396 25.63 -4.02 -18.38
N GLU A 397 25.15 -5.25 -18.17
CA GLU A 397 25.27 -6.37 -19.10
C GLU A 397 24.12 -6.31 -20.13
N GLN A 398 24.40 -6.62 -21.40
CA GLN A 398 23.37 -6.81 -22.43
C GLN A 398 23.13 -8.30 -22.65
N GLY A 399 24.00 -8.98 -23.40
CA GLY A 399 24.03 -10.44 -23.58
C GLY A 399 22.65 -11.10 -23.70
N ILE A 400 22.46 -12.16 -22.92
CA ILE A 400 21.20 -12.93 -22.89
C ILE A 400 19.98 -12.07 -22.51
N TRP A 401 20.16 -10.97 -21.76
CA TRP A 401 19.06 -10.11 -21.34
C TRP A 401 18.50 -9.32 -22.52
N ARG A 402 19.39 -8.73 -23.34
CA ARG A 402 19.00 -8.00 -24.55
C ARG A 402 18.43 -8.94 -25.60
N GLU A 403 19.09 -10.07 -25.84
CA GLU A 403 18.61 -11.09 -26.79
C GLU A 403 17.20 -11.57 -26.45
N HIS A 404 16.94 -11.82 -25.15
CA HIS A 404 15.63 -12.25 -24.70
C HIS A 404 14.59 -11.11 -24.76
N TYR A 405 14.97 -9.88 -24.42
CA TYR A 405 14.11 -8.70 -24.58
C TYR A 405 13.65 -8.53 -26.04
N ASP A 406 14.60 -8.56 -26.97
CA ASP A 406 14.34 -8.39 -28.40
C ASP A 406 13.49 -9.55 -28.94
N LYS A 407 13.72 -10.77 -28.45
CA LYS A 407 12.86 -11.94 -28.73
C LYS A 407 11.43 -11.69 -28.28
N LEU A 408 11.19 -11.28 -27.03
CA LEU A 408 9.85 -11.01 -26.53
C LEU A 408 9.15 -9.88 -27.30
N VAL A 409 9.88 -8.81 -27.63
CA VAL A 409 9.38 -7.74 -28.49
C VAL A 409 8.97 -8.28 -29.86
N SER A 410 9.79 -9.14 -30.49
CA SER A 410 9.46 -9.77 -31.79
C SER A 410 8.25 -10.70 -31.72
N LEU A 411 7.97 -11.28 -30.55
CA LEU A 411 6.79 -12.10 -30.27
C LEU A 411 5.54 -11.25 -29.97
N GLY A 412 5.64 -9.92 -30.04
CA GLY A 412 4.53 -9.00 -29.87
C GLY A 412 4.24 -8.61 -28.41
N TYR A 413 5.15 -8.87 -27.46
CA TYR A 413 4.93 -8.50 -26.05
C TYR A 413 4.70 -6.99 -25.90
N ALA A 414 5.43 -6.17 -26.66
CA ALA A 414 5.21 -4.73 -26.64
C ALA A 414 3.83 -4.33 -27.17
N ASP A 415 3.30 -5.05 -28.17
CA ASP A 415 1.96 -4.81 -28.71
C ASP A 415 0.86 -5.23 -27.74
N LEU A 416 1.06 -6.32 -26.99
CA LEU A 416 0.13 -6.78 -25.95
C LEU A 416 -0.14 -5.70 -24.90
N THR A 417 0.88 -4.90 -24.53
CA THR A 417 0.70 -3.80 -23.57
C THR A 417 -0.36 -2.77 -24.01
N THR A 418 -0.61 -2.64 -25.31
CA THR A 418 -1.58 -1.69 -25.87
C THR A 418 -3.01 -2.23 -25.91
N LYS A 419 -3.22 -3.48 -25.51
CA LYS A 419 -4.48 -4.22 -25.65
C LYS A 419 -5.33 -4.29 -24.39
N HIS A 420 -4.87 -3.70 -23.29
CA HIS A 420 -5.54 -3.79 -21.98
C HIS A 420 -7.03 -3.43 -22.08
N HIS A 421 -7.37 -2.22 -22.52
CA HIS A 421 -8.79 -1.80 -22.60
C HIS A 421 -9.66 -2.73 -23.44
N GLU A 422 -9.15 -3.22 -24.58
CA GLU A 422 -9.89 -4.11 -25.48
C GLU A 422 -10.14 -5.48 -24.81
N ARG A 423 -9.08 -6.11 -24.27
CA ARG A 423 -9.18 -7.44 -23.66
C ARG A 423 -9.93 -7.41 -22.33
N PHE A 424 -9.74 -6.36 -21.54
CA PHE A 424 -10.44 -6.16 -20.29
C PHE A 424 -11.94 -5.96 -20.52
N TYR A 425 -12.33 -5.17 -21.54
CA TYR A 425 -13.74 -5.07 -21.95
C TYR A 425 -14.33 -6.43 -22.36
N GLN A 426 -13.60 -7.21 -23.16
CA GLN A 426 -14.04 -8.54 -23.60
C GLN A 426 -14.24 -9.51 -22.41
N ILE A 427 -13.32 -9.56 -21.45
CA ILE A 427 -13.46 -10.44 -20.29
C ILE A 427 -14.60 -10.01 -19.37
N SER A 428 -14.78 -8.70 -19.14
CA SER A 428 -15.93 -8.17 -18.39
C SER A 428 -17.26 -8.55 -19.05
N LEU A 429 -17.34 -8.49 -20.39
CA LEU A 429 -18.53 -8.95 -21.12
C LEU A 429 -18.79 -10.44 -20.93
N MET A 430 -17.76 -11.29 -21.04
CA MET A 430 -17.87 -12.73 -20.84
C MET A 430 -18.33 -13.09 -19.43
N MET A 431 -17.88 -12.33 -18.43
CA MET A 431 -18.27 -12.51 -17.03
C MET A 431 -19.61 -11.84 -16.68
N ASN A 432 -20.25 -11.16 -17.64
CA ASN A 432 -21.52 -10.45 -17.44
C ASN A 432 -21.40 -9.35 -16.37
N LEU A 433 -20.27 -8.63 -16.32
CA LEU A 433 -19.93 -7.57 -15.39
C LEU A 433 -19.76 -6.21 -16.10
N ASP A 434 -19.85 -5.11 -15.35
CA ASP A 434 -19.28 -3.80 -15.76
C ASP A 434 -17.76 -3.85 -15.56
N CYS A 435 -16.97 -3.17 -16.40
CA CYS A 435 -15.49 -3.19 -16.27
C CYS A 435 -15.02 -2.75 -14.88
N ALA A 436 -15.72 -1.80 -14.26
CA ALA A 436 -15.37 -1.36 -12.90
C ALA A 436 -15.52 -2.47 -11.84
N GLU A 437 -16.34 -3.49 -12.11
CA GLU A 437 -16.57 -4.61 -11.19
C GLU A 437 -15.53 -5.73 -11.35
N GLU A 438 -14.87 -5.78 -12.50
CA GLU A 438 -13.78 -6.73 -12.77
C GLU A 438 -12.41 -6.17 -12.34
N LEU A 439 -12.35 -4.93 -11.86
CA LEU A 439 -11.09 -4.30 -11.46
C LEU A 439 -10.44 -5.05 -10.30
N MET A 440 -9.25 -5.58 -10.58
CA MET A 440 -8.32 -6.03 -9.56
C MET A 440 -7.49 -4.85 -9.07
N TYR A 441 -7.84 -4.25 -7.94
CA TYR A 441 -7.16 -3.05 -7.41
C TYR A 441 -5.66 -3.25 -7.15
N GLY A 442 -5.24 -4.48 -6.84
CA GLY A 442 -3.82 -4.83 -6.77
C GLY A 442 -3.04 -4.53 -8.05
N ASP A 443 -3.70 -4.66 -9.21
CA ASP A 443 -3.08 -4.42 -10.52
C ASP A 443 -2.80 -2.94 -10.78
N ASN A 444 -3.45 -2.01 -10.06
CA ASN A 444 -3.22 -0.58 -10.25
C ASN A 444 -1.79 -0.17 -9.85
N MET A 445 -1.31 -0.66 -8.70
CA MET A 445 0.08 -0.44 -8.31
C MET A 445 1.04 -1.21 -9.21
N LEU A 446 0.66 -2.43 -9.60
CA LEU A 446 1.45 -3.29 -10.47
C LEU A 446 1.67 -2.67 -11.86
N ALA A 447 0.62 -2.16 -12.48
CA ALA A 447 0.68 -1.39 -13.72
C ALA A 447 1.49 -0.11 -13.54
N THR A 448 1.26 0.63 -12.45
CA THR A 448 2.03 1.84 -12.14
C THR A 448 3.53 1.55 -12.08
N ALA A 449 3.95 0.55 -11.30
CA ALA A 449 5.35 0.17 -11.16
C ALA A 449 5.96 -0.32 -12.49
N THR A 450 5.21 -1.17 -13.21
CA THR A 450 5.61 -1.73 -14.51
C THR A 450 5.88 -0.64 -15.54
N PHE A 451 4.90 0.22 -15.79
CA PHE A 451 5.00 1.25 -16.83
C PHE A 451 5.90 2.40 -16.41
N TRP A 452 6.00 2.72 -15.12
CA TRP A 452 6.97 3.67 -14.62
C TRP A 452 8.40 3.21 -14.91
N GLY A 453 8.75 1.97 -14.56
CA GLY A 453 10.06 1.38 -14.85
C GLY A 453 10.35 1.27 -16.35
N LEU A 454 9.41 0.74 -17.14
CA LEU A 454 9.52 0.63 -18.60
C LEU A 454 9.81 1.98 -19.26
N LEU A 455 8.99 2.98 -18.99
CA LEU A 455 9.08 4.28 -19.64
C LEU A 455 10.20 5.16 -19.07
N MET A 456 10.78 4.81 -17.92
CA MET A 456 12.01 5.40 -17.45
C MET A 456 13.24 4.86 -18.21
N LEU A 457 13.26 3.57 -18.54
CA LEU A 457 14.46 2.89 -19.03
C LEU A 457 14.50 2.66 -20.55
N GLU A 458 13.34 2.48 -21.20
CA GLU A 458 13.29 2.26 -22.65
C GLU A 458 13.80 3.49 -23.42
N LYS A 459 14.65 3.28 -24.42
CA LYS A 459 15.25 4.34 -25.26
C LYS A 459 14.66 4.36 -26.67
N ASP A 460 14.14 3.24 -27.16
CA ASP A 460 13.50 3.17 -28.47
C ASP A 460 12.19 3.97 -28.50
N LYS A 461 12.09 4.91 -29.45
CA LYS A 461 10.95 5.84 -29.50
C LYS A 461 9.63 5.15 -29.88
N GLU A 462 9.66 4.10 -30.70
CA GLU A 462 8.45 3.39 -31.13
C GLU A 462 7.95 2.46 -30.03
N LEU A 463 8.85 1.76 -29.32
CA LEU A 463 8.48 0.97 -28.14
C LEU A 463 7.93 1.86 -27.03
N ARG A 464 8.57 3.01 -26.74
CA ARG A 464 8.04 4.00 -25.77
C ARG A 464 6.63 4.46 -26.12
N LYS A 465 6.30 4.69 -27.40
CA LYS A 465 4.93 5.05 -27.81
C LYS A 465 3.94 3.94 -27.48
N LYS A 466 4.30 2.67 -27.71
CA LYS A 466 3.46 1.52 -27.35
C LYS A 466 3.26 1.45 -25.83
N TYR A 467 4.33 1.53 -25.05
CA TYR A 467 4.24 1.48 -23.58
C TYR A 467 3.45 2.65 -22.99
N LYS A 468 3.62 3.87 -23.53
CA LYS A 468 2.81 5.05 -23.14
C LYS A 468 1.33 4.80 -23.40
N LYS A 469 0.98 4.34 -24.61
CA LYS A 469 -0.39 3.96 -24.97
C LYS A 469 -0.95 2.86 -24.05
N GLY A 470 -0.11 1.88 -23.70
CA GLY A 470 -0.44 0.87 -22.71
C GLY A 470 -0.80 1.49 -21.37
N PHE A 471 0.07 2.32 -20.80
CA PHE A 471 -0.19 2.96 -19.51
C PHE A 471 -1.42 3.90 -19.54
N GLU A 472 -1.62 4.65 -20.62
CA GLU A 472 -2.80 5.48 -20.83
C GLU A 472 -4.10 4.66 -20.83
N SER A 473 -4.07 3.42 -21.30
CA SER A 473 -5.23 2.53 -21.26
C SER A 473 -5.59 2.06 -19.85
N TRP A 474 -4.63 1.98 -18.93
CA TRP A 474 -4.87 1.73 -17.49
C TRP A 474 -5.33 3.00 -16.77
N ARG A 475 -4.91 4.17 -17.25
CA ARG A 475 -5.16 5.46 -16.59
C ARG A 475 -6.64 5.72 -16.32
N GLY A 476 -7.52 5.34 -17.25
CA GLY A 476 -8.97 5.53 -17.10
C GLY A 476 -9.56 4.85 -15.85
N GLU A 477 -8.95 3.75 -15.41
CA GLU A 477 -9.39 2.98 -14.25
C GLU A 477 -8.70 3.49 -12.98
N ILE A 478 -7.37 3.65 -13.02
CA ILE A 478 -6.53 4.11 -11.90
C ILE A 478 -6.90 5.54 -11.46
N ALA A 479 -7.16 6.46 -12.39
CA ALA A 479 -7.40 7.87 -12.09
C ALA A 479 -8.62 8.11 -11.20
N ARG A 480 -9.53 7.13 -11.11
CA ARG A 480 -10.75 7.23 -10.31
C ARG A 480 -10.48 7.22 -8.80
N GLU A 481 -9.27 6.87 -8.39
CA GLU A 481 -8.85 6.80 -6.98
C GLU A 481 -8.21 8.10 -6.48
N TYR A 482 -7.80 9.00 -7.38
CA TYR A 482 -7.09 10.25 -7.02
C TYR A 482 -5.94 10.02 -6.02
N ASN A 483 -5.20 8.93 -6.21
CA ASN A 483 -4.12 8.52 -5.34
C ASN A 483 -2.79 9.03 -5.92
N PRO A 484 -2.08 9.94 -5.21
CA PRO A 484 -0.82 10.50 -5.71
C PRO A 484 0.27 9.44 -5.92
N GLY A 485 0.18 8.28 -5.25
CA GLY A 485 1.06 7.14 -5.48
C GLY A 485 0.97 6.56 -6.90
N TYR A 486 -0.13 6.80 -7.63
CA TYR A 486 -0.24 6.45 -9.06
C TYR A 486 -0.12 7.68 -9.96
N ASP A 487 -0.74 8.78 -9.56
CA ASP A 487 -0.82 10.00 -10.37
C ASP A 487 0.59 10.58 -10.63
N PHE A 488 1.48 10.53 -9.64
CA PHE A 488 2.84 11.04 -9.76
C PHE A 488 3.70 10.21 -10.71
N PRO A 489 3.86 8.89 -10.55
CA PRO A 489 4.55 8.06 -11.55
C PRO A 489 3.97 8.23 -12.95
N PHE A 490 2.64 8.30 -13.10
CA PHE A 490 1.99 8.54 -14.39
C PHE A 490 2.43 9.89 -15.00
N LYS A 491 2.36 10.99 -14.24
CA LYS A 491 2.80 12.32 -14.69
C LYS A 491 4.27 12.35 -15.11
N LEU A 492 5.14 11.62 -14.41
CA LEU A 492 6.58 11.60 -14.71
C LEU A 492 6.89 11.00 -16.09
N VAL A 493 6.14 9.97 -16.50
CA VAL A 493 6.39 9.27 -17.78
C VAL A 493 5.41 9.67 -18.89
N CYS A 494 4.29 10.29 -18.52
CA CYS A 494 3.30 10.90 -19.41
C CYS A 494 3.20 12.41 -19.09
N PRO A 495 4.16 13.25 -19.51
CA PRO A 495 4.25 14.64 -19.07
C PRO A 495 3.07 15.52 -19.50
N ASP A 496 2.31 15.10 -20.53
CA ASP A 496 1.10 15.78 -21.00
C ASP A 496 -0.10 15.59 -20.05
N ALA A 497 -0.03 14.64 -19.11
CA ALA A 497 -1.08 14.38 -18.16
C ALA A 497 -1.27 15.56 -17.20
N GLU A 498 -2.51 15.89 -16.85
CA GLU A 498 -2.81 16.88 -15.83
C GLU A 498 -3.00 16.22 -14.46
N LEU A 499 -2.48 16.87 -13.42
CA LEU A 499 -2.78 16.54 -12.04
C LEU A 499 -3.89 17.46 -11.57
N ASP A 500 -4.84 16.94 -10.79
CA ASP A 500 -5.86 17.75 -10.13
C ASP A 500 -5.31 18.25 -8.78
N PRO A 501 -4.92 19.55 -8.65
CA PRO A 501 -4.24 20.03 -7.46
C PRO A 501 -5.11 19.93 -6.20
N GLU A 502 -6.42 20.12 -6.33
CA GLU A 502 -7.33 20.09 -5.19
C GLU A 502 -7.56 18.66 -4.71
N ARG A 503 -7.60 17.67 -5.62
CA ARG A 503 -7.64 16.26 -5.24
C ARG A 503 -6.34 15.78 -4.60
N ILE A 504 -5.19 16.18 -5.12
CA ILE A 504 -3.88 15.87 -4.51
C ILE A 504 -3.79 16.47 -3.10
N LYS A 505 -4.16 17.75 -2.92
CA LYS A 505 -4.23 18.38 -1.59
C LYS A 505 -5.20 17.65 -0.67
N THR A 506 -6.41 17.33 -1.14
CA THR A 506 -7.39 16.56 -0.37
C THR A 506 -6.79 15.26 0.14
N TRP A 507 -6.14 14.52 -0.74
CA TRP A 507 -5.54 13.25 -0.38
C TRP A 507 -4.51 13.41 0.75
N PHE A 508 -3.56 14.33 0.63
CA PHE A 508 -2.53 14.55 1.66
C PHE A 508 -3.10 15.13 2.97
N TYR A 509 -3.97 16.13 2.88
CA TYR A 509 -4.54 16.80 4.05
C TYR A 509 -5.47 15.88 4.83
N ARG A 510 -6.26 15.09 4.11
CA ARG A 510 -7.27 14.19 4.67
C ARG A 510 -6.77 12.75 4.78
N PHE A 511 -5.48 12.50 4.61
CA PHE A 511 -4.89 11.22 5.00
C PHE A 511 -4.78 11.13 6.52
N HIS A 512 -5.22 10.03 7.12
CA HIS A 512 -5.14 9.86 8.57
C HIS A 512 -3.67 9.77 9.04
N HIS A 513 -3.32 10.43 10.15
CA HIS A 513 -1.94 10.49 10.69
C HIS A 513 -1.52 9.22 11.47
N SER A 514 -2.35 8.18 11.41
CA SER A 514 -2.11 6.85 11.97
C SER A 514 -2.70 5.81 11.04
N ARG A 515 -2.08 4.64 10.98
CA ARG A 515 -2.45 3.48 10.18
C ARG A 515 -3.09 2.36 11.00
N LEU A 516 -3.49 2.60 12.25
CA LEU A 516 -4.42 1.71 12.95
C LEU A 516 -5.63 1.45 12.04
N ALA A 517 -5.95 0.21 11.70
CA ALA A 517 -6.87 -0.14 10.63
C ALA A 517 -8.37 -0.06 11.03
N ALA A 518 -8.70 0.89 11.90
CA ALA A 518 -10.05 1.12 12.41
C ALA A 518 -11.07 1.49 11.32
N GLY A 519 -12.20 0.79 11.25
CA GLY A 519 -13.22 1.04 10.22
C GLY A 519 -13.92 2.41 10.34
N VAL A 520 -14.61 2.78 9.26
CA VAL A 520 -15.56 3.92 9.16
C VAL A 520 -16.95 3.40 8.80
N SER A 521 -18.01 4.15 9.10
CA SER A 521 -19.37 3.79 8.69
C SER A 521 -19.77 4.52 7.41
N MET A 522 -20.16 3.74 6.40
CA MET A 522 -20.57 4.24 5.09
C MET A 522 -22.06 4.04 4.86
N THR A 523 -22.62 2.90 5.27
CA THR A 523 -23.97 2.48 4.82
C THR A 523 -25.12 3.29 5.42
N LYS A 524 -24.88 3.98 6.54
CA LYS A 524 -25.84 4.89 7.19
C LYS A 524 -25.69 6.37 6.75
N ARG A 525 -24.82 6.67 5.79
CA ARG A 525 -24.61 8.04 5.31
C ARG A 525 -25.68 8.45 4.30
N PHE A 526 -26.32 9.59 4.55
CA PHE A 526 -27.36 10.16 3.69
C PHE A 526 -26.79 11.11 2.62
N ASP A 527 -25.57 11.60 2.82
CA ASP A 527 -24.89 12.57 1.93
C ASP A 527 -24.11 11.93 0.78
N ILE A 528 -24.01 10.60 0.73
CA ILE A 528 -23.25 9.89 -0.29
C ILE A 528 -24.16 9.34 -1.38
N PRO A 529 -24.01 9.79 -2.64
CA PRO A 529 -24.71 9.17 -3.77
C PRO A 529 -24.14 7.79 -4.07
N VAL A 530 -24.99 6.76 -4.04
CA VAL A 530 -24.60 5.36 -4.27
C VAL A 530 -25.04 4.89 -5.66
N ARG A 531 -24.15 4.20 -6.35
CA ARG A 531 -24.43 3.52 -7.61
C ARG A 531 -24.44 2.01 -7.38
N LYS A 532 -25.48 1.34 -7.87
CA LYS A 532 -25.51 -0.12 -8.01
C LYS A 532 -24.91 -0.52 -9.34
N ARG A 533 -23.95 -1.44 -9.31
CA ARG A 533 -23.28 -2.00 -10.48
C ARG A 533 -23.99 -3.28 -10.96
N ARG A 534 -23.59 -3.82 -12.13
CA ARG A 534 -24.32 -4.90 -12.83
C ARG A 534 -24.30 -6.22 -12.05
N GLY A 535 -23.16 -6.58 -11.48
CA GLY A 535 -22.94 -7.68 -10.53
C GLY A 535 -23.52 -7.44 -9.14
N GLY A 536 -24.17 -6.29 -8.89
CA GLY A 536 -24.89 -6.01 -7.66
C GLY A 536 -24.07 -5.31 -6.56
N TYR A 537 -22.78 -5.07 -6.80
CA TYR A 537 -21.94 -4.29 -5.90
C TYR A 537 -22.43 -2.84 -5.78
N LEU A 538 -22.32 -2.28 -4.58
CA LEU A 538 -22.61 -0.88 -4.31
C LEU A 538 -21.31 -0.10 -4.21
N GLU A 539 -21.23 1.00 -4.96
CA GLU A 539 -20.11 1.93 -4.92
C GLU A 539 -20.58 3.36 -4.68
N ILE A 540 -19.73 4.14 -4.02
CA ILE A 540 -19.89 5.59 -3.95
C ILE A 540 -19.64 6.22 -5.32
N SER A 541 -20.55 7.09 -5.74
CA SER A 541 -20.47 7.77 -7.03
C SER A 541 -19.37 8.85 -7.02
N ALA A 542 -19.15 9.47 -5.87
CA ALA A 542 -18.06 10.41 -5.62
C ALA A 542 -17.13 9.83 -4.54
N LEU A 543 -15.82 9.89 -4.77
CA LEU A 543 -14.83 9.38 -3.82
C LEU A 543 -14.82 10.25 -2.55
N CYS A 544 -14.97 9.63 -1.40
CA CYS A 544 -14.81 10.29 -0.10
C CYS A 544 -13.33 10.61 0.18
N PRO A 545 -13.02 11.64 0.96
CA PRO A 545 -11.65 11.89 1.42
C PRO A 545 -11.09 10.68 2.20
N PRO A 546 -9.76 10.45 2.19
CA PRO A 546 -9.17 9.24 2.78
C PRO A 546 -9.52 9.00 4.26
N ASP A 547 -9.70 10.06 5.05
CA ASP A 547 -10.09 10.00 6.46
C ASP A 547 -11.57 9.65 6.71
N GLU A 548 -12.36 9.51 5.65
CA GLU A 548 -13.74 9.03 5.66
C GLU A 548 -13.91 7.74 4.83
N THR A 549 -12.80 7.11 4.48
CA THR A 549 -12.74 5.78 3.88
C THR A 549 -12.00 4.83 4.81
N PHE A 550 -12.15 3.53 4.58
CA PHE A 550 -11.44 2.53 5.34
C PHE A 550 -9.92 2.62 5.07
N ILE A 551 -9.10 2.24 6.06
CA ILE A 551 -7.65 2.23 5.87
C ILE A 551 -7.26 0.94 5.16
N ALA A 552 -6.77 1.07 3.94
CA ALA A 552 -6.20 -0.06 3.23
C ALA A 552 -4.86 0.29 2.60
N LYS A 553 -4.21 -0.77 2.14
CA LYS A 553 -3.15 -0.73 1.14
C LYS A 553 -3.78 -0.54 -0.25
N TYR A 554 -2.98 -0.57 -1.31
CA TYR A 554 -3.48 -0.32 -2.67
C TYR A 554 -4.40 -1.43 -3.24
N ASP A 555 -4.54 -2.57 -2.58
CA ASP A 555 -5.18 -3.78 -3.11
C ASP A 555 -6.69 -3.88 -2.77
N ARG A 556 -7.33 -2.74 -2.52
CA ARG A 556 -8.74 -2.66 -2.09
C ARG A 556 -9.49 -1.56 -2.83
N ASN A 557 -10.79 -1.77 -3.05
CA ASN A 557 -11.65 -0.81 -3.73
C ASN A 557 -11.98 0.40 -2.83
N PRO A 558 -11.40 1.60 -3.06
CA PRO A 558 -11.65 2.74 -2.20
C PRO A 558 -13.05 3.35 -2.38
N ARG A 559 -13.84 2.84 -3.33
CA ARG A 559 -15.21 3.28 -3.62
C ARG A 559 -16.27 2.36 -3.06
N GLN A 560 -15.88 1.31 -2.35
CA GLN A 560 -16.85 0.35 -1.85
C GLN A 560 -17.82 1.01 -0.86
N PHE A 561 -19.13 0.83 -1.09
CA PHE A 561 -20.16 1.32 -0.19
C PHE A 561 -20.58 0.20 0.76
N ARG A 562 -19.71 -0.10 1.73
CA ARG A 562 -19.99 -1.01 2.85
C ARG A 562 -19.34 -0.51 4.12
N ASP A 563 -19.89 -0.90 5.27
CA ASP A 563 -19.21 -0.72 6.53
C ASP A 563 -18.06 -1.74 6.55
N GLU A 564 -16.85 -1.23 6.44
CA GLU A 564 -15.67 -2.04 6.20
C GLU A 564 -14.77 -2.09 7.42
N ASP A 565 -14.36 -3.31 7.76
CA ASP A 565 -13.40 -3.56 8.82
C ASP A 565 -12.06 -3.95 8.20
N SER A 566 -11.08 -3.03 8.22
CA SER A 566 -9.76 -3.24 7.62
C SER A 566 -8.82 -4.08 8.51
N GLY A 567 -9.38 -4.97 9.33
CA GLY A 567 -8.69 -5.60 10.47
C GLY A 567 -8.95 -4.88 11.80
N GLY A 568 -9.73 -3.79 11.75
CA GLY A 568 -10.32 -3.11 12.90
C GLY A 568 -9.35 -2.39 13.79
N VAL A 569 -9.77 -2.22 15.03
CA VAL A 569 -8.93 -1.70 16.10
C VAL A 569 -7.88 -2.71 16.57
N MET A 570 -7.69 -3.81 15.84
CA MET A 570 -6.79 -4.93 16.18
C MET A 570 -5.65 -5.11 15.17
N CYS A 571 -5.49 -4.18 14.22
CA CYS A 571 -4.46 -4.25 13.20
C CYS A 571 -3.88 -2.85 12.96
N VAL A 572 -2.56 -2.77 12.75
CA VAL A 572 -1.88 -1.57 12.28
C VAL A 572 -1.21 -1.86 10.94
N GLU A 573 -1.50 -1.02 9.96
CA GLU A 573 -0.99 -1.11 8.59
C GLU A 573 0.31 -0.31 8.43
N SER A 574 1.11 -0.62 7.43
CA SER A 574 2.28 0.19 7.10
C SER A 574 1.92 1.57 6.50
N CYS A 575 2.80 2.54 6.72
CA CYS A 575 2.68 3.90 6.19
C CYS A 575 2.97 4.05 4.71
N TYR A 576 3.51 3.00 4.05
CA TYR A 576 4.18 3.17 2.76
C TYR A 576 3.34 3.87 1.71
N VAL A 577 2.00 3.71 1.70
CA VAL A 577 1.12 4.38 0.74
C VAL A 577 1.30 5.91 0.80
N TYR A 578 1.43 6.48 2.00
CA TYR A 578 1.66 7.91 2.20
C TYR A 578 3.10 8.31 1.90
N THR A 579 4.08 7.62 2.50
CA THR A 579 5.49 8.04 2.36
C THR A 579 6.01 7.82 0.93
N PHE A 580 5.57 6.77 0.24
CA PHE A 580 5.84 6.54 -1.18
C PHE A 580 5.37 7.72 -2.04
N ALA A 581 4.08 8.07 -1.93
CA ALA A 581 3.49 9.18 -2.68
C ALA A 581 4.16 10.52 -2.34
N TYR A 582 4.38 10.78 -1.05
CA TYR A 582 4.95 12.02 -0.55
C TYR A 582 6.37 12.24 -1.06
N TRP A 583 7.27 11.27 -0.85
CA TRP A 583 8.68 11.44 -1.20
C TRP A 583 8.95 11.38 -2.70
N ILE A 584 8.15 10.63 -3.48
CA ILE A 584 8.16 10.75 -4.95
C ILE A 584 7.82 12.19 -5.35
N GLY A 585 6.74 12.72 -4.78
CA GLY A 585 6.24 14.05 -5.10
C GLY A 585 7.26 15.15 -4.80
N ILE A 586 7.89 15.13 -3.62
CA ILE A 586 8.91 16.08 -3.22
C ILE A 586 10.18 15.92 -4.07
N TYR A 587 10.68 14.69 -4.24
CA TYR A 587 11.94 14.43 -4.95
C TYR A 587 11.92 14.90 -6.41
N TYR A 588 10.80 14.71 -7.10
CA TYR A 588 10.61 15.11 -8.50
C TYR A 588 10.00 16.51 -8.68
N GLY A 589 9.72 17.24 -7.58
CA GLY A 589 9.17 18.59 -7.63
C GLY A 589 7.73 18.67 -8.17
N LEU A 590 6.93 17.62 -7.93
CA LEU A 590 5.50 17.59 -8.26
C LEU A 590 4.66 18.25 -7.15
N ILE A 591 5.15 18.17 -5.92
CA ILE A 591 4.62 18.89 -4.75
C ILE A 591 5.77 19.64 -4.06
N SER A 592 5.41 20.63 -3.25
CA SER A 592 6.29 21.30 -2.30
C SER A 592 5.53 21.51 -1.00
N ASP A 593 6.21 21.52 0.13
CA ASP A 593 5.63 21.64 1.47
C ASP A 593 6.15 22.83 2.27
#